data_AF-A0A933UMJ4-F1
#
_entry.id   AF-A0A933UMJ4-F1
#
_cell.length_a   1.000
_cell.length_b   1.000
_cell.length_c   1.000
_cell.angle_alpha   90.00
_cell.angle_beta   90.00
_cell.angle_gamma   90.00
#
_symmetry.space_group_name_H-M   'P 1'
#
loop_
_entity.id
_entity.type
_entity.pdbx_description
1 polymer ?
#
loop_
_entity_poly.entity_id
_entity_poly.type
_entity_poly.pdbx_seq_one_letter_code
_entity_poly.pdbx_strand_id
1 'polypeptide(L)'
;MYLQSNGATVDVTEDPGRAEFRTSQGIPDNAASCHTGIVAGYAIEGHVPAEAIQRLLTERPDAAGLALPGMPGDAPGMGGDTASWADQPVMLVNRDGTLTAFAY
;
A
#
# COMPACT_ATOMS: atom_id res chain seq x y z
N MET A 1 16.35 1.87 1.07
CA MET A 1 14.93 2.26 1.12
C MET A 1 14.19 1.33 2.10
N TYR A 2 13.11 1.78 2.74
CA TYR A 2 12.44 1.05 3.84
C TYR A 2 12.01 -0.39 3.49
N LEU A 3 11.40 -0.61 2.33
CA LEU A 3 11.00 -1.98 1.92
C LEU A 3 12.21 -2.89 1.67
N GLN A 4 13.30 -2.36 1.11
CA GLN A 4 14.53 -3.12 0.89
C GLN A 4 15.20 -3.52 2.20
N SER A 5 15.19 -2.65 3.22
CA SER A 5 15.69 -3.03 4.56
C SER A 5 14.82 -4.07 5.26
N ASN A 6 13.56 -4.20 4.83
CA ASN A 6 12.64 -5.26 5.25
C ASN A 6 12.71 -6.51 4.34
N GLY A 7 13.75 -6.63 3.51
CA GLY A 7 14.03 -7.82 2.70
C GLY A 7 13.31 -7.89 1.36
N ALA A 8 12.57 -6.84 0.96
CA ALA A 8 11.94 -6.79 -0.36
C ALA A 8 12.96 -6.44 -1.47
N THR A 9 12.88 -7.13 -2.60
CA THR A 9 13.48 -6.64 -3.85
C THR A 9 12.54 -5.61 -4.46
N VAL A 10 13.05 -4.42 -4.78
CA VAL A 10 12.23 -3.30 -5.26
C VAL A 10 12.85 -2.73 -6.52
N ASP A 11 12.07 -2.72 -7.60
CA ASP A 11 12.34 -2.02 -8.84
C ASP A 11 11.44 -0.79 -8.93
N VAL A 12 12.02 0.36 -9.28
CA VAL A 12 11.32 1.65 -9.33
C VAL A 12 11.39 2.21 -10.75
N THR A 13 10.28 2.70 -11.25
CA THR A 13 10.19 3.39 -12.54
C THR A 13 9.27 4.60 -12.40
N GLU A 14 9.64 5.71 -13.01
CA GLU A 14 8.78 6.88 -13.11
C GLU A 14 7.73 6.63 -14.20
N ASP A 15 6.46 6.71 -13.83
CA ASP A 15 5.34 6.50 -14.75
C ASP A 15 4.44 7.75 -14.79
N PRO A 16 4.44 8.52 -15.89
CA PRO A 16 3.53 9.66 -16.05
C PRO A 16 2.05 9.23 -16.13
N GLY A 17 1.77 7.97 -16.47
CA GLY A 17 0.44 7.35 -16.52
C GLY A 17 0.01 6.67 -15.21
N ARG A 18 0.68 6.96 -14.07
CA ARG A 18 0.43 6.29 -12.77
C ARG A 18 -1.05 6.26 -12.37
N ALA A 19 -1.80 7.34 -12.64
CA ALA A 19 -3.21 7.39 -12.27
C ALA A 19 -4.05 6.34 -13.02
N GLU A 20 -3.79 6.18 -14.32
CA GLU A 20 -4.46 5.18 -15.16
C GLU A 20 -3.99 3.77 -14.77
N PHE A 21 -2.69 3.60 -14.51
CA PHE A 21 -2.14 2.36 -13.98
C PHE A 21 -2.82 1.96 -12.69
N ARG A 22 -2.84 2.82 -11.66
CA ARG A 22 -3.50 2.57 -10.37
C ARG A 22 -4.95 2.10 -10.55
N THR A 23 -5.74 2.83 -11.35
CA THR A 23 -7.14 2.48 -11.61
C THR A 23 -7.26 1.12 -12.30
N SER A 24 -6.36 0.79 -13.24
CA SER A 24 -6.33 -0.53 -13.88
C SER A 24 -6.02 -1.68 -12.91
N GLN A 25 -5.40 -1.38 -11.75
CA GLN A 25 -5.12 -2.35 -10.69
C GLN A 25 -6.26 -2.47 -9.67
N GLY A 26 -7.38 -1.79 -9.90
CA GLY A 26 -8.56 -1.84 -9.03
C GLY A 26 -8.47 -0.92 -7.81
N ILE A 27 -7.50 -0.01 -7.77
CA ILE A 27 -7.38 0.98 -6.69
C ILE A 27 -8.21 2.23 -7.07
N PRO A 28 -9.26 2.56 -6.29
CA PRO A 28 -10.13 3.70 -6.58
C PRO A 28 -9.49 5.03 -6.21
N ASP A 29 -10.02 6.14 -6.74
CA ASP A 29 -9.47 7.48 -6.51
C ASP A 29 -9.49 7.93 -5.05
N ASN A 30 -10.46 7.47 -4.25
CA ASN A 30 -10.52 7.74 -2.81
C ASN A 30 -9.46 6.98 -2.00
N ALA A 31 -8.73 6.04 -2.61
CA ALA A 31 -7.60 5.33 -2.01
C ALA A 31 -6.24 5.86 -2.48
N ALA A 32 -6.21 6.84 -3.39
CA ALA A 32 -5.00 7.32 -4.04
C ALA A 32 -3.95 7.89 -3.07
N SER A 33 -2.69 7.70 -3.44
CA SER A 33 -1.51 8.25 -2.77
C SER A 33 -0.43 8.63 -3.80
N CYS A 34 0.83 8.74 -3.35
CA CYS A 34 1.96 9.23 -4.14
C CYS A 34 2.62 8.16 -5.03
N HIS A 35 2.47 6.87 -4.73
CA HIS A 35 3.04 5.79 -5.53
C HIS A 35 2.19 4.52 -5.44
N THR A 36 2.30 3.68 -6.47
CA THR A 36 1.62 2.38 -6.56
C THR A 36 2.69 1.32 -6.82
N GLY A 37 2.78 0.31 -5.95
CA GLY A 37 3.62 -0.87 -6.15
C GLY A 37 2.77 -2.11 -6.42
N ILE A 38 3.34 -3.11 -7.08
CA ILE A 38 2.70 -4.42 -7.28
C ILE A 38 3.54 -5.50 -6.60
N VAL A 39 2.89 -6.36 -5.84
CA VAL A 39 3.53 -7.54 -5.23
C VAL A 39 2.58 -8.72 -5.22
N ALA A 40 3.02 -9.85 -5.78
CA ALA A 40 2.26 -11.11 -5.83
C ALA A 40 0.80 -10.98 -6.34
N GLY A 41 0.53 -10.04 -7.24
CA GLY A 41 -0.79 -9.78 -7.80
C GLY A 41 -1.68 -8.82 -6.99
N TYR A 42 -1.15 -8.23 -5.91
CA TYR A 42 -1.79 -7.17 -5.15
C TYR A 42 -1.17 -5.81 -5.47
N ALA A 43 -2.00 -4.77 -5.49
CA ALA A 43 -1.56 -3.39 -5.52
C ALA A 43 -1.31 -2.84 -4.11
N ILE A 44 -0.24 -2.06 -3.96
CA ILE A 44 0.16 -1.40 -2.71
C ILE A 44 0.22 0.10 -2.99
N GLU A 45 -0.77 0.84 -2.50
CA GLU A 45 -0.92 2.27 -2.76
C GLU A 45 -0.43 3.09 -1.56
N GLY A 46 0.61 3.90 -1.77
CA GLY A 46 1.20 4.78 -0.76
C GLY A 46 2.14 4.08 0.21
N HIS A 47 2.42 4.75 1.34
CA HIS A 47 3.40 4.34 2.34
C HIS A 47 2.88 3.24 3.28
N VAL A 48 2.37 2.15 2.72
CA VAL A 48 1.89 0.98 3.48
C VAL A 48 3.07 0.32 4.22
N PRO A 49 2.97 0.07 5.54
CA PRO A 49 4.02 -0.59 6.31
C PRO A 49 4.30 -2.01 5.86
N ALA A 50 5.55 -2.46 6.05
CA ALA A 50 6.00 -3.76 5.61
C ALA A 50 5.24 -4.90 6.30
N GLU A 51 4.87 -4.71 7.57
CA GLU A 51 4.09 -5.63 8.38
C GLU A 51 2.70 -5.88 7.77
N ALA A 52 2.03 -4.82 7.29
CA ALA A 52 0.74 -4.94 6.60
C ALA A 52 0.87 -5.72 5.28
N ILE A 53 1.92 -5.43 4.50
CA ILE A 53 2.21 -6.15 3.25
C ILE A 53 2.50 -7.62 3.53
N GLN A 54 3.30 -7.93 4.55
CA GLN A 54 3.60 -9.30 4.94
C GLN A 54 2.35 -10.07 5.35
N ARG A 55 1.46 -9.44 6.13
CA ARG A 55 0.18 -10.02 6.52
C ARG A 55 -0.71 -10.28 5.31
N LEU A 56 -0.84 -9.32 4.39
CA LEU A 56 -1.57 -9.50 3.12
C LEU A 56 -1.05 -10.70 2.33
N LEU A 57 0.27 -10.83 2.20
CA LEU A 57 0.90 -11.93 1.45
C LEU A 57 0.78 -13.28 2.15
N THR A 58 0.60 -13.28 3.48
CA THR A 58 0.38 -14.50 4.27
C THR A 58 -1.08 -14.95 4.20
N GLU A 59 -2.03 -14.05 4.43
CA GLU A 59 -3.46 -14.37 4.47
C GLU A 59 -4.09 -14.49 3.09
N ARG A 60 -3.54 -13.77 2.10
CA ARG A 60 -3.99 -13.73 0.70
C ARG A 60 -5.51 -13.57 0.56
N PRO A 61 -6.11 -12.51 1.15
CA PRO A 61 -7.54 -12.26 1.00
C PRO A 61 -7.90 -11.99 -0.46
N ASP A 62 -9.18 -12.20 -0.81
CA ASP A 62 -9.69 -11.79 -2.12
C ASP A 62 -9.90 -10.28 -2.16
N ALA A 63 -8.85 -9.58 -2.57
CA ALA A 63 -8.78 -8.12 -2.60
C ALA A 63 -7.94 -7.66 -3.80
N ALA A 64 -8.12 -6.40 -4.18
CA ALA A 64 -7.23 -5.74 -5.13
C ALA A 64 -5.87 -5.42 -4.48
N GLY A 65 -5.85 -5.08 -3.20
CA GLY A 65 -4.61 -4.71 -2.53
C GLY A 65 -4.78 -3.95 -1.21
N LEU A 66 -3.72 -3.24 -0.81
CA LEU A 66 -3.70 -2.35 0.34
C LEU A 66 -3.48 -0.91 -0.10
N ALA A 67 -4.06 0.03 0.64
CA ALA A 67 -3.83 1.45 0.46
C ALA A 67 -3.61 2.12 1.80
N LEU A 68 -2.68 3.08 1.85
CA LEU A 68 -2.62 4.10 2.89
C LEU A 68 -2.99 5.45 2.24
N PRO A 69 -4.27 5.82 2.23
CA PRO A 69 -4.73 6.99 1.48
C PRO A 69 -4.10 8.28 1.99
N GLY A 70 -3.77 9.20 1.08
CA GLY A 70 -3.14 10.47 1.42
C GLY A 70 -1.66 10.34 1.76
N MET A 71 -1.19 11.12 2.74
CA MET A 71 0.21 11.21 3.17
C MET A 71 0.31 11.54 4.68
N PRO A 72 0.04 10.59 5.58
CA PRO A 72 0.30 10.81 7.00
C PRO A 72 1.80 10.97 7.24
N GLY A 73 2.18 12.03 7.96
CA GLY A 73 3.59 12.43 8.13
C GLY A 73 4.45 11.39 8.85
N ASP A 74 3.84 10.55 9.67
CA ASP A 74 4.54 9.50 10.42
C ASP A 74 4.64 8.18 9.68
N ALA A 75 4.26 8.09 8.39
CA ALA A 75 4.32 6.83 7.64
C ALA A 75 5.77 6.43 7.28
N PRO A 76 6.05 5.12 7.04
CA PRO A 76 7.38 4.65 6.68
C PRO A 76 7.95 5.38 5.45
N GLY A 77 9.08 6.08 5.62
CA GLY A 77 9.71 6.89 4.56
C GLY A 77 9.31 8.36 4.55
N MET A 78 8.35 8.77 5.39
CA MET A 78 7.97 10.18 5.66
C MET A 78 8.34 10.63 7.08
N GLY A 79 8.49 9.70 8.03
CA GLY A 79 8.80 9.99 9.44
C GLY A 79 8.31 8.85 10.35
N GLY A 80 8.30 9.08 11.67
CA GLY A 80 7.75 8.13 12.65
C GLY A 80 8.64 6.95 13.03
N ASP A 81 8.17 6.14 13.98
CA ASP A 81 8.78 4.86 14.38
C ASP A 81 7.78 3.71 14.20
N THR A 82 8.22 2.48 14.47
CA THR A 82 7.38 1.29 14.32
C THR A 82 6.12 1.33 15.18
N ALA A 83 6.12 2.06 16.30
CA ALA A 83 4.94 2.20 17.14
C ALA A 83 3.90 3.13 16.49
N SER A 84 4.33 4.25 15.90
CA SER A 84 3.43 5.18 15.20
C SER A 84 2.95 4.66 13.84
N TRP A 85 3.63 3.66 13.27
CA TRP A 85 3.20 3.02 12.03
C TRP A 85 2.00 2.10 12.24
N ALA A 86 1.95 1.34 13.32
CA ALA A 86 0.85 0.40 13.59
C ALA A 86 -0.53 1.09 13.68
N ASP A 87 -0.57 2.37 14.04
CA ASP A 87 -1.80 3.17 14.12
C ASP A 87 -2.23 3.77 12.78
N GLN A 88 -1.47 3.56 11.70
CA GLN A 88 -1.81 4.12 10.39
C GLN A 88 -3.06 3.45 9.83
N PRO A 89 -4.00 4.23 9.25
CA PRO A 89 -5.28 3.72 8.76
C PRO A 89 -5.12 3.01 7.41
N VAL A 90 -4.40 1.88 7.41
CA VAL A 90 -4.25 1.03 6.24
C VAL A 90 -5.60 0.42 5.90
N MET A 91 -5.96 0.50 4.61
CA MET A 91 -7.22 0.02 4.08
C MET A 91 -6.98 -1.17 3.15
N LEU A 92 -7.76 -2.22 3.32
CA LEU A 92 -7.94 -3.27 2.32
C LEU A 92 -8.85 -2.72 1.21
N VAL A 93 -8.36 -2.77 -0.02
CA VAL A 93 -9.13 -2.42 -1.21
C VAL A 93 -9.77 -3.70 -1.75
N ASN A 94 -11.07 -3.83 -1.55
CA ASN A 94 -11.83 -4.97 -2.04
C ASN A 94 -11.95 -4.92 -3.58
N ARG A 95 -12.26 -6.06 -4.20
CA ARG A 95 -12.40 -6.17 -5.67
C ARG A 95 -13.48 -5.26 -6.27
N ASP A 96 -14.46 -4.86 -5.47
CA ASP A 96 -15.52 -3.93 -5.83
C ASP A 96 -15.14 -2.45 -5.66
N GLY A 97 -13.91 -2.17 -5.23
CA GLY A 97 -13.41 -0.82 -4.95
C GLY A 97 -13.81 -0.26 -3.59
N THR A 98 -14.50 -1.04 -2.74
CA THR A 98 -14.79 -0.61 -1.36
C THR A 98 -13.55 -0.71 -0.47
N LEU A 99 -13.48 0.16 0.54
CA LEU A 99 -12.36 0.23 1.47
C LEU A 99 -12.78 -0.30 2.84
N THR A 100 -12.00 -1.22 3.39
CA THR A 100 -12.21 -1.76 4.75
C THR A 100 -10.95 -1.58 5.56
N ALA A 101 -11.06 -1.21 6.84
CA ALA A 101 -9.90 -1.10 7.70
C ALA A 101 -9.14 -2.44 7.78
N PHE A 102 -7.82 -2.39 7.60
CA PHE A 102 -6.95 -3.55 7.64
C PHE A 102 -6.03 -3.43 8.85
N ALA A 103 -6.28 -4.26 9.87
CA ALA A 103 -5.35 -4.40 10.99
C ALA A 103 -4.11 -5.19 10.53
N TYR A 104 -2.96 -5.00 11.16
CA TYR A 104 -1.74 -5.76 10.87
C TYR A 104 -0.78 -5.76 12.05
#